data_AF-A0A434CPV8-F1
#
_entry.id   AF-A0A434CPV8-F1
#
_cell.length_a   1.000
_cell.length_b   1.000
_cell.length_c   1.000
_cell.angle_alpha   90.00
_cell.angle_beta   90.00
_cell.angle_gamma   90.00
#
_symmetry.space_group_name_H-M   'P 1'
#
loop_
_entity.id
_entity.type
_entity.pdbx_description
1 polymer ?
#
loop_
_entity_poly.entity_id
_entity_poly.type
_entity_poly.pdbx_seq_one_letter_code
_entity_poly.pdbx_strand_id
1 'polypeptide(L)'
;EMNATLAIDEDEALAESPALLRPRDGARITCWAGGGERAEFLRQNALLANIWTGLGAATSTVVEPDRHHFSIVDGLADPAHPLSRALISG
;
A
#
# COMPACT_ATOMS: atom_id res chain seq x y z
N GLU A 1 -14.77 -6.99 -16.82
CA GLU A 1 -15.65 -5.80 -16.71
C GLU A 1 -14.88 -4.53 -16.39
N MET A 2 -14.09 -4.45 -15.31
CA MET A 2 -13.32 -3.23 -14.96
C MET A 2 -12.48 -2.69 -16.13
N ASN A 3 -11.70 -3.55 -16.81
CA ASN A 3 -10.86 -3.09 -17.92
C ASN A 3 -11.65 -2.73 -19.19
N ALA A 4 -12.92 -3.15 -19.31
CA ALA A 4 -13.75 -2.71 -20.44
C ALA A 4 -14.13 -1.23 -20.32
N THR A 5 -14.14 -0.69 -19.09
CA THR A 5 -14.35 0.73 -18.82
C THR A 5 -13.04 1.50 -18.82
N LEU A 6 -12.00 0.96 -18.17
CA LEU A 6 -10.72 1.66 -18.00
C LEU A 6 -9.86 1.64 -19.26
N ALA A 7 -9.99 0.60 -20.10
CA ALA A 7 -9.22 0.41 -21.32
C ALA A 7 -7.68 0.44 -21.12
N ILE A 8 -7.23 -0.07 -19.97
CA ILE A 8 -5.80 -0.14 -19.63
C ILE A 8 -5.15 -1.19 -20.53
N ASP A 9 -4.17 -0.74 -21.31
CA ASP A 9 -3.32 -1.59 -22.12
C ASP A 9 -2.08 -2.05 -21.35
N GLU A 10 -1.24 -2.86 -21.99
CA GLU A 10 -0.05 -3.42 -21.33
C GLU A 10 0.98 -2.33 -20.99
N ASP A 11 1.19 -1.37 -21.88
CA ASP A 11 2.18 -0.31 -21.67
C ASP A 11 1.77 0.61 -20.50
N GLU A 12 0.48 0.97 -20.41
CA GLU A 12 -0.07 1.72 -19.28
C GLU A 12 0.01 0.92 -17.98
N ALA A 13 -0.37 -0.37 -18.00
CA ALA A 13 -0.28 -1.22 -16.82
C ALA A 13 1.15 -1.31 -16.29
N LEU A 14 2.15 -1.42 -17.18
CA LEU A 14 3.57 -1.47 -16.80
C LEU A 14 4.05 -0.13 -16.22
N ALA A 15 3.69 0.99 -16.84
CA ALA A 15 4.12 2.32 -16.44
C ALA A 15 3.50 2.76 -15.11
N GLU A 16 2.25 2.41 -14.85
CA GLU A 16 1.47 2.89 -13.70
C GLU A 16 1.45 1.91 -12.51
N SER A 17 2.09 0.74 -12.62
CA SER A 17 2.16 -0.25 -11.53
C SER A 17 3.35 0.01 -10.60
N PRO A 18 3.17 0.49 -9.35
CA PRO A 18 4.31 0.80 -8.47
C PRO A 18 5.18 -0.43 -8.16
N ALA A 19 4.58 -1.62 -8.15
CA ALA A 19 5.27 -2.89 -7.97
C ALA A 19 6.30 -3.20 -9.09
N LEU A 20 6.20 -2.55 -10.25
CA LEU A 20 7.12 -2.71 -11.37
C LEU A 20 8.12 -1.55 -11.49
N LEU A 21 7.97 -0.52 -10.67
CA LEU A 21 8.80 0.67 -10.67
C LEU A 21 9.88 0.60 -9.58
N ARG A 22 10.93 1.41 -9.77
CA ARG A 22 11.99 1.58 -8.77
C ARG A 22 11.61 2.70 -7.79
N PRO A 23 11.83 2.50 -6.47
CA PRO A 23 11.69 3.58 -5.51
C PRO A 23 12.73 4.68 -5.77
N ARG A 24 12.44 5.90 -5.32
CA ARG A 24 13.42 6.98 -5.26
C ARG A 24 14.47 6.67 -4.18
N ASP A 25 15.67 7.23 -4.32
CA ASP A 25 16.72 7.09 -3.30
C ASP A 25 16.24 7.60 -1.94
N GLY A 26 16.46 6.80 -0.90
CA GLY A 26 16.00 7.11 0.45
C GLY A 26 14.48 7.03 0.65
N ALA A 27 13.73 6.48 -0.32
CA ALA A 27 12.29 6.30 -0.16
C ALA A 27 11.97 5.44 1.07
N ARG A 28 10.90 5.83 1.76
CA ARG A 28 10.34 5.10 2.89
C ARG A 28 8.86 4.89 2.65
N ILE A 29 8.39 3.67 2.86
CA ILE A 29 7.00 3.31 2.62
C ILE A 29 6.47 2.40 3.73
N THR A 30 5.26 2.70 4.18
CA THR A 30 4.50 1.83 5.08
C THR A 30 3.26 1.38 4.32
N CYS A 31 3.21 0.09 3.97
CA CYS A 31 2.05 -0.52 3.33
C CYS A 31 1.08 -0.96 4.43
N TRP A 32 -0.11 -0.36 4.49
CA TRP A 32 -1.08 -0.56 5.57
C TRP A 32 -2.44 -1.01 5.01
N ALA A 33 -2.94 -2.15 5.47
CA ALA A 33 -4.24 -2.71 5.06
C ALA A 33 -5.04 -3.22 6.25
N GLY A 34 -6.36 -3.29 6.12
CA GLY A 34 -7.26 -3.84 7.12
C GLY A 34 -7.39 -5.35 6.97
N GLY A 35 -7.39 -6.09 8.08
CA GLY A 35 -7.50 -7.55 8.08
C GLY A 35 -8.82 -8.07 7.51
N GLY A 36 -9.86 -7.24 7.49
CA GLY A 36 -11.16 -7.51 6.86
C GLY A 36 -11.24 -7.15 5.37
N GLU A 37 -10.13 -6.76 4.73
CA GLU A 37 -10.09 -6.52 3.28
C GLU A 37 -10.08 -7.81 2.45
N ARG A 38 -10.28 -7.68 1.13
CA ARG A 38 -10.20 -8.84 0.24
C ARG A 38 -8.76 -9.36 0.19
N ALA A 39 -8.62 -10.67 -0.02
CA ALA A 39 -7.31 -11.32 -0.10
C ALA A 39 -6.34 -10.64 -1.09
N GLU A 40 -6.85 -10.12 -2.21
CA GLU A 40 -6.00 -9.44 -3.19
C GLU A 40 -5.44 -8.10 -2.68
N PHE A 41 -6.18 -7.35 -1.84
CA PHE A 41 -5.65 -6.14 -1.21
C PHE A 41 -4.54 -6.49 -0.21
N LEU A 42 -4.73 -7.54 0.59
CA LEU A 42 -3.70 -8.02 1.51
C LEU A 42 -2.44 -8.49 0.76
N ARG A 43 -2.63 -9.21 -0.36
CA ARG A 43 -1.53 -9.67 -1.20
C ARG A 43 -0.76 -8.50 -1.82
N GLN A 44 -1.46 -7.50 -2.37
CA GLN A 44 -0.83 -6.32 -2.97
C GLN A 44 -0.12 -5.44 -1.93
N ASN A 45 -0.70 -5.30 -0.73
CA ASN A 45 -0.09 -4.61 0.40
C ASN A 45 1.28 -5.22 0.76
N ALA A 46 1.35 -6.54 0.88
CA ALA A 46 2.62 -7.24 1.13
C ALA A 46 3.58 -7.20 -0.07
N LEU A 47 3.04 -7.26 -1.30
CA LEU A 47 3.84 -7.30 -2.53
C LEU A 47 4.72 -6.05 -2.68
N LEU A 48 4.14 -4.86 -2.55
CA LEU A 48 4.87 -3.61 -2.79
C LEU A 48 6.01 -3.42 -1.79
N ALA A 49 5.74 -3.62 -0.50
CA ALA A 49 6.77 -3.56 0.53
C ALA A 49 7.90 -4.58 0.26
N ASN A 50 7.57 -5.82 -0.12
CA ASN A 50 8.56 -6.85 -0.39
C ASN A 50 9.47 -6.48 -1.58
N ILE A 51 8.88 -6.11 -2.73
CA ILE A 51 9.64 -5.74 -3.92
C ILE A 51 10.57 -4.56 -3.63
N TRP A 52 10.05 -3.49 -3.01
CA TRP A 52 10.84 -2.28 -2.78
C TRP A 52 11.89 -2.43 -1.67
N THR A 53 11.72 -3.40 -0.75
CA THR A 53 12.78 -3.80 0.18
C THR A 53 14.01 -4.30 -0.58
N GLY A 54 13.81 -5.17 -1.58
CA GLY A 54 14.89 -5.67 -2.44
C GLY A 54 15.53 -4.60 -3.32
N LEU A 55 14.87 -3.44 -3.49
CA LEU A 55 15.36 -2.29 -4.25
C LEU A 55 15.94 -1.17 -3.37
N GLY A 56 16.10 -1.40 -2.05
CA GLY A 56 16.80 -0.49 -1.14
C GLY A 56 15.94 0.58 -0.46
N ALA A 57 14.62 0.52 -0.61
CA ALA A 57 13.73 1.39 0.18
C ALA A 57 13.60 0.89 1.63
N ALA A 58 13.37 1.81 2.58
CA ALA A 58 12.95 1.42 3.92
C ALA A 58 11.44 1.10 3.88
N THR A 59 11.08 -0.15 4.14
CA THR A 59 9.67 -0.58 4.03
C THR A 59 9.14 -1.10 5.36
N SER A 60 7.83 -1.02 5.53
CA SER A 60 7.10 -1.77 6.54
C SER A 60 5.75 -2.22 6.00
N THR A 61 5.20 -3.28 6.57
CA THR A 61 3.87 -3.82 6.22
C THR A 61 3.06 -3.99 7.49
N VAL A 62 1.84 -3.46 7.50
CA VAL A 62 0.89 -3.59 8.61
C VAL A 62 -0.42 -4.15 8.09
N VAL A 63 -0.96 -5.13 8.80
CA VAL A 63 -2.33 -5.62 8.64
C VAL A 63 -3.05 -5.37 9.95
N GLU A 64 -3.95 -4.41 9.97
CA GLU A 64 -4.69 -4.00 11.18
C GLU A 64 -5.92 -4.89 11.38
N PRO A 65 -6.02 -5.63 12.49
CA PRO A 65 -7.18 -6.48 12.75
C PRO A 65 -8.46 -5.65 12.86
N ASP A 66 -9.60 -6.27 12.56
CA ASP A 66 -10.94 -5.70 12.71
C ASP A 66 -11.22 -4.40 11.92
N ARG A 67 -10.32 -4.02 11.00
CA ARG A 67 -10.54 -2.95 10.01
C ARG A 67 -10.85 -3.52 8.63
N HIS A 68 -11.69 -2.81 7.89
CA HIS A 68 -11.92 -3.05 6.47
C HIS A 68 -11.57 -1.80 5.67
N HIS A 69 -11.60 -1.91 4.34
CA HIS A 69 -11.15 -0.88 3.40
C HIS A 69 -11.67 0.54 3.71
N PHE A 70 -12.92 0.67 4.16
CA PHE A 70 -13.52 1.98 4.47
C PHE A 70 -13.28 2.49 5.90
N SER A 71 -12.99 1.62 6.88
CA SER A 71 -12.85 2.03 8.29
C SER A 71 -11.39 2.21 8.70
N ILE A 72 -10.45 1.76 7.88
CA ILE A 72 -9.02 1.87 8.17
C ILE A 72 -8.55 3.34 8.22
N VAL A 73 -9.15 4.19 7.40
CA VAL A 73 -8.83 5.61 7.33
C VAL A 73 -9.25 6.37 8.59
N ASP A 74 -10.19 5.83 9.39
CA ASP A 74 -10.60 6.44 10.66
C ASP A 74 -9.43 6.55 11.64
N GLY A 75 -8.42 5.68 11.52
CA GLY A 75 -7.19 5.78 12.29
C GLY A 75 -6.48 7.11 12.12
N LEU A 76 -6.61 7.77 10.96
CA LEU A 76 -6.00 9.09 10.70
C LEU A 76 -6.68 10.23 11.46
N ALA A 77 -7.88 10.02 12.03
CA ALA A 77 -8.58 11.03 12.82
C ALA A 77 -8.08 11.10 14.28
N ASP A 78 -7.38 10.07 14.75
CA ASP A 78 -6.80 10.01 16.09
C ASP A 78 -5.27 10.23 16.03
N PRO A 79 -4.73 11.32 16.60
CA PRO A 79 -3.29 11.59 16.63
C PRO A 79 -2.46 10.51 17.33
N ALA A 80 -3.06 9.77 18.28
CA ALA A 80 -2.38 8.71 19.01
C ALA A 80 -2.38 7.37 18.23
N HIS A 81 -3.19 7.24 17.19
CA HIS A 81 -3.32 6.00 16.44
C HIS A 81 -2.00 5.61 15.77
N PRO A 82 -1.62 4.31 15.75
CA PRO A 82 -0.42 3.84 15.07
C PRO A 82 -0.30 4.29 13.61
N LEU A 83 -1.41 4.32 12.86
CA LEU A 83 -1.46 4.82 11.47
C LEU A 83 -1.05 6.30 11.39
N SER A 84 -1.65 7.16 12.21
CA SER A 84 -1.30 8.59 12.28
C SER A 84 0.15 8.79 12.67
N ARG A 85 0.63 8.04 13.67
CA ARG A 85 2.03 8.10 14.12
C ARG A 85 2.99 7.69 13.01
N ALA A 86 2.72 6.60 12.30
CA ALA A 86 3.56 6.14 11.20
C ALA A 86 3.67 7.17 10.06
N LEU A 87 2.60 7.95 9.84
CA LEU A 87 2.59 9.03 8.84
C LEU A 87 3.45 10.22 9.26
N ILE A 88 3.39 10.63 10.53
CA ILE A 88 4.08 11.86 11.01
C ILE A 88 5.47 11.62 11.59
N SER A 89 5.77 10.42 12.07
CA SER A 89 7.08 10.09 12.69
C SER A 89 8.15 9.78 11.66
N GLY A 90 8.01 10.41 10.49
CA GLY A 90 8.83 10.18 9.33
C GLY A 90 10.15 10.93 9.37
#